data_AF-A0A150TH88-F1
#
_entry.id   AF-A0A150TH88-F1
#
_cell.length_a   1.000
_cell.length_b   1.000
_cell.length_c   1.000
_cell.angle_alpha   90.00
_cell.angle_beta   90.00
_cell.angle_gamma   90.00
#
_symmetry.space_group_name_H-M   'P 1'
#
loop_
_entity.id
_entity.type
_entity.pdbx_description
1 polymer ?
#
loop_
_entity_poly.entity_id
_entity_poly.type
_entity_poly.pdbx_seq_one_letter_code
_entity_poly.pdbx_strand_id
1 'polypeptide(L)'
;MYGYAAAEAVGARSHELLGTRFPAALPAIERALRTEGHWQGELEHTRRDGGTIAVESRWVVQADPGDAEALIMEINTDITARKEAERMRSEQQQELIRLQATAIAELSTPLIPITDHVVVMPLIGVLDTLRAQQAMDTLLQGLSSSGATVAIVDITGVKVVDTKVADALIRVAQGARLLGAEVVLTGIRADVAQTMVGLGVDLRNIVTRGTLQGGIAYALSRPGARGRLA
;
A
#
# COMPACT_ATOMS: atom_id res chain seq x y z
N MET A 1 -17.28 -11.34 33.95
CA MET A 1 -17.08 -10.42 32.80
C MET A 1 -16.51 -9.08 33.24
N TYR A 2 -17.19 -8.30 34.10
CA TYR A 2 -16.79 -6.91 34.40
C TYR A 2 -16.01 -6.68 35.71
N GLY A 3 -16.04 -7.63 36.65
CA GLY A 3 -15.28 -7.54 37.91
C GLY A 3 -15.92 -6.72 39.02
N TYR A 4 -17.11 -6.13 38.81
CA TYR A 4 -17.92 -5.46 39.84
C TYR A 4 -18.73 -6.46 40.68
N ALA A 5 -18.89 -6.18 41.97
CA ALA A 5 -19.82 -6.90 42.84
C ALA A 5 -21.27 -6.47 42.55
N ALA A 6 -22.24 -7.36 42.83
CA ALA A 6 -23.65 -7.06 42.60
C ALA A 6 -24.13 -5.81 43.36
N ALA A 7 -23.65 -5.60 44.59
CA ALA A 7 -23.98 -4.42 45.40
C ALA A 7 -23.41 -3.11 44.82
N GLU A 8 -22.34 -3.17 44.02
CA GLU A 8 -21.78 -2.00 43.31
C GLU A 8 -22.56 -1.70 42.02
N ALA A 9 -23.24 -2.70 41.44
CA ALA A 9 -23.89 -2.59 40.14
C ALA A 9 -25.41 -2.32 40.21
N VAL A 10 -26.10 -2.87 41.21
CA VAL A 10 -27.54 -2.69 41.36
C VAL A 10 -27.87 -1.24 41.71
N GLY A 11 -28.72 -0.61 40.89
CA GLY A 11 -29.12 0.80 41.04
C GLY A 11 -28.17 1.80 40.36
N ALA A 12 -27.01 1.35 39.89
CA ALA A 12 -26.10 2.19 39.10
C ALA A 12 -26.56 2.25 37.63
N ARG A 13 -26.26 3.36 36.96
CA ARG A 13 -26.49 3.48 35.51
C ARG A 13 -25.41 2.70 34.78
N SER A 14 -25.81 1.64 34.07
CA SER A 14 -24.92 0.68 33.38
C SER A 14 -23.79 1.38 32.60
N HIS A 15 -24.13 2.36 31.76
CA HIS A 15 -23.16 3.03 30.90
C HIS A 15 -22.19 3.99 31.63
N GLU A 16 -22.57 4.49 32.81
CA GLU A 16 -21.67 5.29 33.66
C GLU A 16 -20.72 4.35 34.43
N LEU A 17 -21.25 3.28 35.02
CA LEU A 17 -20.48 2.29 35.78
C LEU A 17 -19.43 1.58 34.90
N LEU A 18 -19.83 1.21 33.68
CA LEU A 18 -18.98 0.50 32.73
C LEU A 18 -18.15 1.46 31.87
N GLY A 19 -18.25 2.78 32.05
CA GLY A 19 -17.54 3.76 31.23
C GLY A 19 -17.73 3.50 29.73
N THR A 20 -18.97 3.25 29.32
CA THR A 20 -19.28 2.70 27.99
C THR A 20 -18.94 3.69 26.89
N ARG A 21 -18.13 3.23 25.92
CA ARG A 21 -17.97 3.92 24.64
C ARG A 21 -18.94 3.35 23.62
N PHE A 22 -19.84 4.21 23.17
CA PHE A 22 -20.84 3.88 22.17
C PHE A 22 -20.32 4.14 20.74
N PRO A 23 -20.80 3.38 19.74
CA PRO A 23 -20.46 3.61 18.33
C PRO A 23 -21.13 4.87 17.76
N ALA A 24 -22.15 5.39 18.43
CA ALA A 24 -22.85 6.63 18.10
C ALA A 24 -23.29 7.35 19.38
N ALA A 25 -23.78 8.59 19.25
CA ALA A 25 -24.29 9.33 20.40
C ALA A 25 -25.46 8.56 21.07
N LEU A 26 -25.39 8.38 22.39
CA LEU A 26 -26.40 7.63 23.16
C LEU A 26 -27.85 8.08 22.88
N PRO A 27 -28.20 9.38 22.77
CA PRO A 27 -29.56 9.80 22.44
C PRO A 27 -30.07 9.29 21.08
N ALA A 28 -29.18 9.05 20.12
CA ALA A 28 -29.55 8.46 18.84
C ALA A 28 -29.82 6.96 18.97
N ILE A 29 -28.99 6.24 19.74
CA ILE A 29 -29.17 4.81 20.05
C ILE A 29 -30.48 4.59 20.81
N GLU A 30 -30.77 5.40 21.82
CA GLU A 30 -32.03 5.31 22.56
C GLU A 30 -33.26 5.59 21.69
N ARG A 31 -33.15 6.53 20.74
CA ARG A 31 -34.24 6.83 19.81
C ARG A 31 -34.48 5.66 18.87
N ALA A 32 -33.42 5.04 18.35
CA ALA A 32 -33.51 3.83 17.54
C ALA A 32 -34.15 2.70 18.35
N LEU A 33 -33.67 2.45 19.57
CA LEU A 33 -34.24 1.45 20.49
C LEU A 33 -35.74 1.68 20.74
N ARG A 34 -36.18 2.92 21.02
CA ARG A 34 -37.60 3.22 21.25
C ARG A 34 -38.46 3.07 19.99
N THR A 35 -37.91 3.38 18.82
CA THR A 35 -38.61 3.27 17.54
C THR A 35 -38.74 1.82 17.08
N GLU A 36 -37.67 1.05 17.22
CA GLU A 36 -37.55 -0.31 16.66
C GLU A 36 -37.83 -1.40 17.70
N GLY A 37 -37.96 -1.04 18.99
CA GLY A 37 -38.17 -1.96 20.11
C GLY A 37 -36.92 -2.77 20.48
N HIS A 38 -35.85 -2.68 19.71
CA HIS A 38 -34.57 -3.34 19.96
C HIS A 38 -33.40 -2.53 19.39
N TRP A 39 -32.19 -2.81 19.85
CA TRP A 39 -30.94 -2.30 19.30
C TRP A 39 -29.84 -3.35 19.45
N GLN A 40 -28.93 -3.42 18.48
CA GLN A 40 -27.74 -4.26 18.56
C GLN A 40 -26.53 -3.50 18.07
N GLY A 41 -25.41 -3.63 18.79
CA GLY A 41 -24.15 -3.05 18.36
C GLY A 41 -22.97 -3.45 19.23
N GLU A 42 -21.77 -3.11 18.76
CA GLU A 42 -20.55 -3.30 19.53
C GLU A 42 -20.30 -2.09 20.43
N LEU A 43 -19.99 -2.34 21.70
CA LEU A 43 -19.64 -1.34 22.70
C LEU A 43 -18.26 -1.64 23.26
N GLU A 44 -17.57 -0.62 23.76
CA GLU A 44 -16.39 -0.82 24.62
C GLU A 44 -16.76 -0.52 26.07
N HIS A 45 -16.53 -1.47 26.96
CA HIS A 45 -16.77 -1.34 28.39
C HIS A 45 -15.44 -1.38 29.14
N THR A 46 -15.39 -0.69 30.27
CA THR A 46 -14.27 -0.67 31.21
C THR A 46 -14.62 -1.57 32.39
N ARG A 47 -13.76 -2.57 32.64
CA ARG A 47 -13.82 -3.45 33.81
C ARG A 47 -13.38 -2.68 35.06
N ARG A 48 -13.68 -3.24 36.24
CA ARG A 48 -13.30 -2.65 37.54
C ARG A 48 -11.79 -2.46 37.71
N ASP A 49 -10.98 -3.29 37.06
CA ASP A 49 -9.51 -3.20 37.07
C ASP A 49 -8.95 -2.15 36.09
N GLY A 50 -9.82 -1.45 35.35
CA GLY A 50 -9.46 -0.47 34.32
C GLY A 50 -9.24 -1.08 32.93
N GLY A 51 -9.26 -2.40 32.80
CA GLY A 51 -9.12 -3.07 31.49
C GLY A 51 -10.35 -2.86 30.60
N THR A 52 -10.13 -2.66 29.31
CA THR A 52 -11.22 -2.52 28.33
C THR A 52 -11.65 -3.89 27.80
N ILE A 53 -12.95 -4.05 27.54
CA ILE A 53 -13.52 -5.16 26.79
C ILE A 53 -14.39 -4.67 25.66
N ALA A 54 -14.34 -5.41 24.56
CA ALA A 54 -15.32 -5.25 23.51
C ALA A 54 -16.50 -6.19 23.77
N VAL A 55 -17.70 -5.65 23.69
CA VAL A 55 -18.93 -6.43 23.89
C VAL A 55 -19.84 -6.25 22.70
N GLU A 56 -20.49 -7.33 22.28
CA GLU A 56 -21.69 -7.21 21.48
C GLU A 56 -22.88 -7.08 22.42
N SER A 57 -23.56 -5.95 22.36
CA SER A 57 -24.69 -5.63 23.22
C SER A 57 -25.99 -5.69 22.42
N ARG A 58 -27.00 -6.34 23.00
CA ARG A 58 -28.37 -6.39 22.48
C ARG A 58 -29.31 -5.81 23.52
N TRP A 59 -30.02 -4.76 23.15
CA TRP A 59 -31.00 -4.06 23.97
C TRP A 59 -32.38 -4.36 23.44
N VAL A 60 -33.33 -4.70 24.31
CA VAL A 60 -34.73 -4.94 23.94
C VAL A 60 -35.61 -4.19 24.92
N VAL A 61 -36.59 -3.45 24.38
CA VAL A 61 -37.63 -2.82 25.21
C VAL A 61 -38.65 -3.88 25.60
N GLN A 62 -38.79 -4.10 26.89
CA GLN A 62 -39.82 -4.92 27.49
C GLN A 62 -40.89 -3.98 28.05
N ALA A 63 -42.00 -3.83 27.33
CA ALA A 63 -43.17 -3.12 27.80
C ALA A 63 -44.28 -4.14 28.11
N ASP A 64 -44.95 -3.97 29.25
CA ASP A 64 -46.29 -4.52 29.44
C ASP A 64 -47.32 -3.60 28.75
N PRO A 65 -48.45 -4.13 28.24
CA PRO A 65 -49.45 -3.30 27.57
C PRO A 65 -50.02 -2.25 28.53
N GLY A 66 -49.61 -0.99 28.35
CA GLY A 66 -50.16 0.17 29.06
C GLY A 66 -49.24 0.89 30.05
N ASP A 67 -47.97 0.49 30.17
CA ASP A 67 -47.08 1.07 31.18
C ASP A 67 -46.15 2.18 30.64
N ALA A 68 -45.99 3.25 31.42
CA ALA A 68 -45.11 4.38 31.13
C ALA A 68 -43.64 4.10 31.54
N GLU A 69 -43.39 3.00 32.25
CA GLU A 69 -42.08 2.55 32.70
C GLU A 69 -41.57 1.35 31.88
N ALA A 70 -41.38 1.55 30.57
CA ALA A 70 -40.82 0.50 29.72
C ALA A 70 -39.43 0.07 30.21
N LEU A 71 -39.27 -1.22 30.52
CA LEU A 71 -38.01 -1.80 30.97
C LEU A 71 -37.10 -2.04 29.76
N ILE A 72 -35.78 -1.89 29.92
CA ILE A 72 -34.80 -2.24 28.90
C ILE A 72 -34.00 -3.43 29.40
N MET A 73 -34.05 -4.53 28.66
CA MET A 73 -33.19 -5.67 28.88
C MET A 73 -31.94 -5.53 28.01
N GLU A 74 -30.78 -5.57 28.63
CA GLU A 74 -29.47 -5.55 27.96
C GLU A 74 -28.76 -6.90 28.15
N ILE A 75 -28.35 -7.51 27.04
CA ILE A 75 -27.51 -8.70 27.03
C ILE A 75 -26.16 -8.33 26.41
N ASN A 76 -25.09 -8.54 27.15
CA ASN A 76 -23.72 -8.30 26.69
C ASN A 76 -22.96 -9.61 26.51
N THR A 77 -22.40 -9.81 25.32
CA THR A 77 -21.49 -10.92 25.01
C THR A 77 -20.08 -10.39 24.91
N ASP A 78 -19.13 -10.95 25.67
CA ASP A 78 -17.70 -10.60 25.50
C ASP A 78 -17.21 -11.10 24.14
N ILE A 79 -16.80 -10.17 23.28
CA ILE A 79 -16.25 -10.46 21.95
C ILE A 79 -14.77 -10.08 21.84
N THR A 80 -14.10 -9.79 22.97
CA THR A 80 -12.71 -9.31 23.00
C THR A 80 -11.79 -10.30 22.29
N ALA A 81 -11.84 -11.59 22.65
CA ALA A 81 -11.03 -12.63 22.03
C ALA A 81 -11.31 -12.79 20.52
N ARG A 82 -12.58 -12.65 20.10
CA ARG A 82 -12.97 -12.70 18.67
C ARG A 82 -12.34 -11.54 17.90
N LYS A 83 -12.46 -10.30 18.41
CA LYS A 83 -11.90 -9.10 17.78
C LYS A 83 -10.38 -9.14 17.72
N GLU A 84 -9.72 -9.64 18.77
CA GLU A 84 -8.27 -9.82 18.78
C GLU A 84 -7.82 -10.83 17.71
N ALA A 85 -8.52 -11.97 17.58
CA ALA A 85 -8.23 -12.97 16.56
C ALA A 85 -8.45 -12.43 15.13
N GLU A 86 -9.54 -11.71 14.90
CA GLU A 86 -9.83 -11.06 13.62
C GLU A 86 -8.78 -10.01 13.26
N ARG A 87 -8.38 -9.18 14.24
CA ARG A 87 -7.34 -8.17 14.06
C ARG A 87 -6.00 -8.82 13.74
N MET A 88 -5.56 -9.82 14.52
CA MET A 88 -4.31 -10.54 14.27
C MET A 88 -4.29 -11.18 12.87
N ARG A 89 -5.41 -11.79 12.46
CA ARG A 89 -5.54 -12.38 11.13
C ARG A 89 -5.46 -11.32 10.03
N SER A 90 -6.12 -10.17 10.21
CA SER A 90 -6.06 -9.05 9.27
C SER A 90 -4.64 -8.49 9.17
N GLU A 91 -3.94 -8.32 10.29
CA GLU A 91 -2.56 -7.85 10.32
C GLU A 91 -1.62 -8.82 9.61
N GLN A 92 -1.76 -10.13 9.85
CA GLN A 92 -1.00 -11.17 9.16
C GLN A 92 -1.26 -11.17 7.65
N GLN A 93 -2.52 -11.03 7.24
CA GLN A 93 -2.88 -10.94 5.83
C GLN A 93 -2.30 -9.68 5.19
N GLN A 94 -2.36 -8.54 5.87
CA GLN A 94 -1.78 -7.28 5.39
C GLN A 94 -0.27 -7.40 5.24
N GLU A 95 0.40 -8.08 6.17
CA GLU A 95 1.85 -8.31 6.11
C GLU A 95 2.22 -9.25 4.96
N LEU A 96 1.46 -10.33 4.75
CA LEU A 96 1.64 -11.21 3.59
C LEU A 96 1.44 -10.46 2.27
N ILE A 97 0.39 -9.64 2.16
CA ILE A 97 0.16 -8.79 0.98
C ILE A 97 1.33 -7.83 0.77
N ARG A 98 1.85 -7.22 1.85
CA ARG A 98 3.00 -6.32 1.79
C ARG A 98 4.25 -7.05 1.29
N LEU A 99 4.56 -8.21 1.86
CA LEU A 99 5.70 -9.03 1.44
C LEU A 99 5.55 -9.49 -0.02
N GLN A 100 4.35 -9.90 -0.45
CA GLN A 100 4.07 -10.23 -1.84
C GLN A 100 4.23 -9.01 -2.75
N ALA A 101 3.75 -7.84 -2.35
CA ALA A 101 3.91 -6.60 -3.11
C ALA A 101 5.38 -6.20 -3.23
N THR A 102 6.18 -6.36 -2.17
CA THR A 102 7.63 -6.14 -2.19
C THR A 102 8.33 -7.14 -3.10
N ALA A 103 8.04 -8.44 -2.99
CA ALA A 103 8.61 -9.46 -3.87
C ALA A 103 8.22 -9.22 -5.34
N ILE A 104 6.97 -8.84 -5.61
CA ILE A 104 6.52 -8.46 -6.96
C ILE A 104 7.26 -7.20 -7.43
N ALA A 105 7.47 -6.20 -6.57
CA ALA A 105 8.21 -4.99 -6.92
C ALA A 105 9.69 -5.27 -7.21
N GLU A 106 10.36 -6.08 -6.40
CA GLU A 106 11.71 -6.61 -6.66
C GLU A 106 11.78 -7.35 -7.99
N LEU A 107 10.73 -8.10 -8.33
CA LEU A 107 10.62 -8.82 -9.61
C LEU A 107 10.18 -7.94 -10.80
N SER A 108 9.70 -6.71 -10.58
CA SER A 108 9.06 -5.89 -11.62
C SER A 108 9.94 -4.79 -12.22
N THR A 109 10.97 -4.35 -11.48
CA THR A 109 12.03 -3.47 -11.97
C THR A 109 13.39 -4.02 -11.57
N PRO A 110 13.71 -5.29 -11.88
CA PRO A 110 14.97 -5.88 -11.47
C PRO A 110 16.11 -5.17 -12.18
N LEU A 111 17.08 -4.66 -11.44
CA LEU A 111 18.32 -4.20 -12.05
C LEU A 111 19.22 -5.42 -12.26
N ILE A 112 19.32 -5.87 -13.51
CA ILE A 112 20.02 -7.08 -13.91
C ILE A 112 21.45 -6.69 -14.36
N PRO A 113 22.50 -7.05 -13.63
CA PRO A 113 23.87 -6.84 -14.09
C PRO A 113 24.18 -7.78 -15.27
N ILE A 114 24.69 -7.22 -16.36
CA ILE A 114 25.18 -7.98 -17.52
C ILE A 114 26.70 -8.13 -17.42
N THR A 115 27.37 -7.07 -17.00
CA THR A 115 28.81 -7.04 -16.66
C THR A 115 29.03 -6.04 -15.52
N ASP A 116 30.25 -5.95 -15.00
CA ASP A 116 30.64 -4.95 -13.99
C ASP A 116 30.37 -3.50 -14.41
N HIS A 117 30.16 -3.25 -15.71
CA HIS A 117 29.99 -1.92 -16.27
C HIS A 117 28.64 -1.70 -16.95
N VAL A 118 27.82 -2.75 -17.08
CA VAL A 118 26.54 -2.72 -17.81
C VAL A 118 25.44 -3.32 -16.96
N VAL A 119 24.39 -2.54 -16.73
CA VAL A 119 23.16 -3.00 -16.07
C VAL A 119 21.96 -2.84 -16.99
N VAL A 120 20.97 -3.72 -16.85
CA VAL A 120 19.71 -3.71 -17.60
C VAL A 120 18.56 -3.58 -16.61
N MET A 121 17.64 -2.65 -16.84
CA MET A 121 16.40 -2.49 -16.10
C MET A 121 15.21 -2.66 -17.06
N PRO A 122 14.53 -3.83 -17.06
CA PRO A 122 13.31 -4.01 -17.81
C PRO A 122 12.11 -3.40 -17.07
N LEU A 123 11.26 -2.68 -17.79
CA LEU A 123 10.00 -2.13 -17.30
C LEU A 123 8.84 -2.98 -17.82
N ILE A 124 8.30 -3.85 -16.96
CA ILE A 124 7.23 -4.79 -17.31
C ILE A 124 5.87 -4.30 -16.77
N GLY A 125 4.86 -4.32 -17.64
CA GLY A 125 3.47 -4.01 -17.29
C GLY A 125 3.11 -2.53 -17.47
N VAL A 126 2.06 -2.09 -16.79
CA VAL A 126 1.64 -0.69 -16.85
C VAL A 126 2.66 0.15 -16.08
N LEU A 127 3.22 1.15 -16.76
CA LEU A 127 4.13 2.13 -16.17
C LEU A 127 3.30 3.34 -15.75
N ASP A 128 3.11 3.51 -14.46
CA ASP A 128 2.47 4.69 -13.87
C ASP A 128 3.52 5.61 -13.21
N THR A 129 3.07 6.72 -12.63
CA THR A 129 3.97 7.69 -11.99
C THR A 129 4.75 7.08 -10.82
N LEU A 130 4.13 6.22 -10.01
CA LEU A 130 4.78 5.62 -8.84
C LEU A 130 5.88 4.65 -9.29
N ARG A 131 5.57 3.78 -10.25
CA ARG A 131 6.54 2.83 -10.80
C ARG A 131 7.67 3.51 -11.56
N ALA A 132 7.39 4.62 -12.25
CA ALA A 132 8.42 5.40 -12.91
C ALA A 132 9.41 6.02 -11.89
N GLN A 133 8.91 6.50 -10.75
CA GLN A 133 9.76 7.01 -9.68
C GLN A 133 10.58 5.88 -9.03
N GLN A 134 9.97 4.73 -8.76
CA GLN A 134 10.66 3.56 -8.24
C GLN A 134 11.77 3.06 -9.18
N ALA A 135 11.47 2.98 -10.49
CA ALA A 135 12.46 2.61 -11.50
C ALA A 135 13.64 3.59 -11.51
N MET A 136 13.38 4.89 -11.36
CA MET A 136 14.43 5.90 -11.26
C MET A 136 15.30 5.69 -10.03
N ASP A 137 14.70 5.55 -8.85
CA ASP A 137 15.43 5.39 -7.59
C ASP A 137 16.28 4.10 -7.61
N THR A 138 15.70 2.99 -8.06
CA THR A 138 16.40 1.70 -8.20
C THR A 138 17.57 1.80 -9.18
N LEU A 139 17.39 2.44 -10.34
CA LEU A 139 18.47 2.57 -11.32
C LEU A 139 19.60 3.43 -10.77
N LEU A 140 19.30 4.59 -10.19
CA LEU A 140 20.33 5.51 -9.69
C LEU A 140 21.09 4.92 -8.50
N GLN A 141 20.39 4.27 -7.55
CA GLN A 141 21.04 3.55 -6.45
C GLN A 141 21.91 2.40 -6.94
N GLY A 142 21.41 1.63 -7.92
CA GLY A 142 22.14 0.53 -8.51
C GLY A 142 23.37 0.97 -9.29
N LEU A 143 23.29 2.06 -10.06
CA LEU A 143 24.43 2.67 -10.74
C LEU A 143 25.50 3.15 -9.75
N SER A 144 25.07 3.83 -8.68
CA SER A 144 25.98 4.34 -7.64
C SER A 144 26.71 3.21 -6.90
N SER A 145 26.00 2.13 -6.55
CA SER A 145 26.56 1.00 -5.80
C SER A 145 27.42 0.06 -6.65
N SER A 146 27.05 -0.18 -7.91
CA SER A 146 27.78 -1.09 -8.81
C SER A 146 28.94 -0.42 -9.54
N GLY A 147 28.92 0.91 -9.70
CA GLY A 147 29.88 1.62 -10.55
C GLY A 147 29.67 1.37 -12.05
N ALA A 148 28.50 0.87 -12.45
CA ALA A 148 28.18 0.64 -13.85
C ALA A 148 28.20 1.96 -14.64
N THR A 149 28.75 1.92 -15.85
CA THR A 149 28.92 3.09 -16.72
C THR A 149 27.88 3.13 -17.83
N VAL A 150 27.10 2.06 -18.00
CA VAL A 150 26.01 1.98 -18.96
C VAL A 150 24.79 1.34 -18.29
N ALA A 151 23.65 2.01 -18.40
CA ALA A 151 22.33 1.51 -18.00
C ALA A 151 21.44 1.33 -19.22
N ILE A 152 20.91 0.13 -19.41
CA ILE A 152 19.93 -0.16 -20.46
C ILE A 152 18.55 -0.17 -19.82
N VAL A 153 17.63 0.66 -20.29
CA VAL A 153 16.24 0.71 -19.82
C VAL A 153 15.36 0.13 -20.91
N ASP A 154 14.80 -1.06 -20.68
CA ASP A 154 13.93 -1.72 -21.66
C ASP A 154 12.46 -1.42 -21.39
N ILE A 155 11.81 -0.72 -22.32
CA ILE A 155 10.41 -0.32 -22.20
C ILE A 155 9.47 -1.13 -23.09
N THR A 156 9.87 -2.32 -23.54
CA THR A 156 9.09 -3.18 -24.44
C THR A 156 7.69 -3.51 -23.89
N GLY A 157 7.54 -3.55 -22.56
CA GLY A 157 6.29 -3.81 -21.84
C GLY A 157 5.37 -2.60 -21.64
N VAL A 158 5.85 -1.39 -21.92
CA VAL A 158 5.12 -0.13 -21.69
C VAL A 158 4.17 0.14 -22.86
N LYS A 159 2.87 0.14 -22.60
CA LYS A 159 1.82 0.31 -23.63
C LYS A 159 1.38 1.77 -23.81
N VAL A 160 1.43 2.57 -22.76
CA VAL A 160 0.96 3.97 -22.76
C VAL A 160 1.98 4.82 -22.03
N VAL A 161 2.31 5.97 -22.61
CA VAL A 161 3.21 6.97 -22.01
C VAL A 161 2.44 8.28 -21.93
N ASP A 162 2.40 8.86 -20.73
CA ASP A 162 1.92 10.21 -20.50
C ASP A 162 3.11 11.17 -20.28
N THR A 163 2.81 12.46 -20.07
CA THR A 163 3.84 13.48 -19.80
C THR A 163 4.67 13.15 -18.55
N LYS A 164 4.06 12.56 -17.50
CA LYS A 164 4.75 12.27 -16.24
C LYS A 164 5.77 11.15 -16.41
N VAL A 165 5.41 10.10 -17.15
CA VAL A 165 6.29 8.97 -17.47
C VAL A 165 7.43 9.42 -18.38
N ALA A 166 7.14 10.25 -19.40
CA ALA A 166 8.17 10.81 -20.26
C ALA A 166 9.18 11.67 -19.49
N ASP A 167 8.69 12.53 -18.60
CA ASP A 167 9.53 13.35 -17.72
C ASP A 167 10.40 12.49 -16.79
N ALA A 168 9.86 11.38 -16.28
CA ALA A 168 10.63 10.45 -15.45
C ALA A 168 11.79 9.83 -16.24
N LEU A 169 11.58 9.41 -17.49
CA LEU A 169 12.65 8.87 -18.33
C LEU A 169 13.76 9.89 -18.61
N ILE A 170 13.42 11.17 -18.80
CA ILE A 170 14.41 12.24 -18.94
C ILE A 170 15.20 12.41 -17.65
N ARG A 171 14.53 12.47 -16.50
CA ARG A 171 15.19 12.63 -15.19
C ARG A 171 16.12 11.46 -14.89
N VAL A 172 15.73 10.23 -15.23
CA VAL A 172 16.58 9.04 -15.13
C VAL A 172 17.86 9.23 -15.94
N ALA A 173 17.76 9.63 -17.21
CA ALA A 173 18.92 9.84 -18.07
C ALA A 173 19.80 11.03 -17.65
N GLN A 174 19.23 12.04 -16.99
CA GLN A 174 20.01 13.14 -16.41
C GLN A 174 20.73 12.70 -15.14
N GLY A 175 20.03 12.03 -14.21
CA GLY A 175 20.60 11.53 -12.97
C GLY A 175 21.73 10.52 -13.21
N ALA A 176 21.52 9.56 -14.11
CA ALA A 176 22.55 8.57 -14.47
C ALA A 176 23.81 9.25 -15.03
N ARG A 177 23.66 10.29 -15.86
CA ARG A 177 24.78 11.06 -16.41
C ARG A 177 25.57 11.79 -15.33
N LEU A 178 24.89 12.34 -14.32
CA LEU A 178 25.56 12.95 -13.16
C LEU A 178 26.39 11.93 -12.39
N LEU A 179 25.97 10.66 -12.38
CA LEU A 179 26.70 9.53 -11.81
C LEU A 179 27.77 8.95 -12.77
N GLY A 180 27.98 9.55 -13.95
CA GLY A 180 28.97 9.08 -14.93
C GLY A 180 28.51 7.90 -15.79
N ALA A 181 27.21 7.60 -15.80
CA ALA A 181 26.63 6.51 -16.58
C ALA A 181 25.82 7.00 -17.79
N GLU A 182 25.92 6.29 -18.92
CA GLU A 182 25.12 6.50 -20.12
C GLU A 182 23.85 5.67 -20.08
N VAL A 183 22.70 6.27 -20.42
CA VAL A 183 21.43 5.55 -20.52
C VAL A 183 21.12 5.19 -21.97
N VAL A 184 20.78 3.92 -22.18
CA VAL A 184 20.35 3.35 -23.46
C VAL A 184 18.89 2.90 -23.32
N LEU A 185 17.97 3.55 -24.02
CA LEU A 185 16.56 3.21 -24.03
C LEU A 185 16.26 2.19 -25.14
N THR A 186 15.59 1.08 -24.82
CA THR A 186 15.24 0.01 -25.76
C THR A 186 13.75 -0.32 -25.77
N GLY A 187 13.27 -0.89 -26.87
CA GLY A 187 11.89 -1.39 -26.95
C GLY A 187 10.82 -0.32 -27.19
N ILE A 188 11.20 0.86 -27.68
CA ILE A 188 10.25 1.93 -28.03
C ILE A 188 9.40 1.51 -29.24
N ARG A 189 8.09 1.35 -29.03
CA ARG A 189 7.11 1.06 -30.08
C ARG A 189 6.76 2.34 -30.87
N ALA A 190 6.25 2.17 -32.09
CA ALA A 190 5.96 3.30 -32.98
C ALA A 190 4.89 4.27 -32.42
N ASP A 191 3.86 3.74 -31.77
CA ASP A 191 2.83 4.50 -31.07
C ASP A 191 3.41 5.31 -29.90
N VAL A 192 4.23 4.68 -29.07
CA VAL A 192 4.93 5.36 -27.97
C VAL A 192 5.86 6.46 -28.48
N ALA A 193 6.62 6.19 -29.54
CA ALA A 193 7.50 7.18 -30.15
C ALA A 193 6.72 8.40 -30.67
N GLN A 194 5.57 8.18 -31.33
CA GLN A 194 4.69 9.27 -31.77
C GLN A 194 4.17 10.09 -30.60
N THR A 195 3.76 9.45 -29.50
CA THR A 195 3.32 10.15 -28.30
C THR A 195 4.45 10.98 -27.68
N MET A 196 5.67 10.43 -27.58
CA MET A 196 6.83 11.18 -27.06
C MET A 196 7.17 12.40 -27.91
N VAL A 197 7.08 12.28 -29.24
CA VAL A 197 7.26 13.42 -30.16
C VAL A 197 6.15 14.46 -29.97
N GLY A 198 4.90 14.04 -29.87
CA GLY A 198 3.76 14.92 -29.65
C GLY A 198 3.82 15.66 -28.30
N LEU A 199 4.42 15.06 -27.28
CA LEU A 199 4.66 15.66 -25.97
C LEU A 199 5.89 16.59 -25.94
N GLY A 200 6.70 16.65 -27.00
CA GLY A 200 7.89 17.50 -27.07
C GLY A 200 9.06 17.00 -26.22
N VAL A 201 9.16 15.69 -25.99
CA VAL A 201 10.22 15.06 -25.17
C VAL A 201 11.59 15.19 -25.86
N ASP A 202 12.57 15.79 -25.18
CA ASP A 202 13.93 15.93 -25.69
C ASP A 202 14.80 14.70 -25.37
N LEU A 203 15.00 13.85 -26.38
CA LEU A 203 15.80 12.63 -26.29
C LEU A 203 17.24 12.80 -26.82
N ARG A 204 17.70 14.02 -27.17
CA ARG A 204 19.04 14.23 -27.78
C ARG A 204 20.19 13.62 -26.99
N ASN A 205 20.00 13.50 -25.68
CA ASN A 205 20.98 13.06 -24.71
C ASN A 205 20.75 11.62 -24.21
N ILE A 206 19.88 10.87 -24.88
CA ILE A 206 19.52 9.47 -24.59
C ILE A 206 19.81 8.64 -25.83
N VAL A 207 20.58 7.57 -25.69
CA VAL A 207 20.82 6.65 -26.79
C VAL A 207 19.61 5.73 -26.93
N THR A 208 19.08 5.56 -28.13
CA THR A 208 17.97 4.64 -28.38
C THR A 208 18.39 3.44 -29.23
N ARG A 209 17.87 2.25 -28.93
CA ARG A 209 18.02 1.05 -29.77
C ARG A 209 16.67 0.38 -29.94
N GLY A 210 16.44 -0.23 -31.11
CA GLY A 210 15.15 -0.86 -31.42
C GLY A 210 14.84 -2.07 -30.53
N THR A 211 15.85 -2.76 -30.02
CA THR A 211 15.70 -3.97 -29.20
C THR A 211 16.69 -4.01 -28.04
N LEU A 212 16.36 -4.77 -27.00
CA LEU A 212 17.26 -5.03 -25.87
C LEU A 212 18.59 -5.63 -26.34
N GLN A 213 18.56 -6.56 -27.29
CA GLN A 213 19.77 -7.16 -27.86
C GLN A 213 20.67 -6.09 -28.51
N GLY A 214 20.09 -5.15 -29.24
CA GLY A 214 20.82 -4.02 -29.82
C GLY A 214 21.38 -3.07 -28.75
N GLY A 215 20.65 -2.89 -27.64
CA GLY A 215 21.12 -2.16 -26.46
C GLY A 215 22.32 -2.81 -25.80
N ILE A 216 22.27 -4.12 -25.57
CA ILE A 216 23.37 -4.90 -24.98
C ILE A 216 24.60 -4.86 -25.90
N ALA A 217 24.42 -5.12 -27.20
CA ALA A 217 25.53 -5.07 -28.17
C ALA A 217 26.20 -3.69 -28.20
N TYR A 218 25.40 -2.62 -28.11
CA TYR A 218 25.91 -1.26 -28.02
C TYR A 218 26.68 -1.02 -26.71
N ALA A 219 26.11 -1.41 -25.57
CA ALA A 219 26.74 -1.23 -24.26
C ALA A 219 28.10 -1.95 -24.17
N LEU A 220 28.18 -3.19 -24.67
CA LEU A 220 29.41 -3.99 -24.69
C LEU A 220 30.48 -3.45 -25.68
N SER A 221 30.09 -2.59 -26.62
CA SER A 221 31.03 -1.93 -27.54
C SER A 221 31.75 -0.72 -26.91
N ARG A 222 31.27 -0.24 -25.76
CA ARG A 222 31.81 0.95 -25.09
C ARG A 222 33.14 0.65 -24.40
N PRO A 223 34.12 1.58 -24.40
CA PRO A 223 35.45 1.36 -23.85
C PRO A 223 35.47 0.93 -22.37
N GLY A 224 34.46 1.33 -21.59
CA GLY A 224 34.29 0.90 -20.20
C GLY A 224 33.88 -0.56 -20.04
N ALA A 225 33.18 -1.17 -21.00
CA ALA A 225 32.67 -2.54 -20.90
C ALA A 225 33.71 -3.64 -21.23
N ARG A 226 34.91 -3.25 -21.70
CA ARG A 226 35.99 -4.18 -22.12
C ARG A 226 37.16 -4.28 -21.13
N GLY A 227 37.05 -3.68 -19.95
CA GLY A 227 38.14 -3.66 -18.95
C GLY A 227 38.22 -4.95 -18.12
N ARG A 228 39.36 -5.67 -18.25
CA ARG A 228 39.85 -6.82 -17.45
C ARG A 228 39.31 -8.22 -17.79
N LEU A 229 39.43 -8.61 -19.05
CA LEU A 229 39.82 -10.00 -19.37
C LEU A 229 41.32 -10.01 -19.67
N ALA A 230 42.14 -9.85 -18.64
CA ALA A 230 43.59 -10.05 -18.69
C ALA A 230 44.08 -10.44 -17.30
#